data_AF-A0A4W5L9C3-F1
#
_entry.id   AF-A0A4W5L9C3-F1
#
_cell.length_a   1.000
_cell.length_b   1.000
_cell.length_c   1.000
_cell.angle_alpha   90.00
_cell.angle_beta   90.00
_cell.angle_gamma   90.00
#
_symmetry.space_group_name_H-M   'P 1'
#
loop_
_entity.id
_entity.type
_entity.pdbx_description
1 polymer ?
#
loop_
_entity_poly.entity_id
_entity_poly.type
_entity_poly.pdbx_seq_one_letter_code
_entity_poly.pdbx_strand_id
1 'polypeptide(L)' 'MTLNSLFCPGTENKLSTLSDLDQQYRTLKKHYENCEVVMGNLEITSIDRNRNLSFLKVSVPLITALRRWGK' A
#
# COMPACT_ATOMS: atom_id res chain seq x y z
N MET A 1 5.54 -5.03 18.65
CA MET A 1 5.63 -5.20 17.18
C MET A 1 5.88 -3.83 16.57
N THR A 2 7.14 -3.46 16.38
CA THR A 2 7.53 -2.24 15.66
C THR A 2 7.67 -2.61 14.18
N LEU A 3 6.58 -2.45 13.42
CA LEU A 3 6.70 -2.42 11.96
C LEU A 3 7.39 -1.10 11.61
N ASN A 4 8.60 -1.18 11.08
CA ASN A 4 9.23 -0.03 10.41
C ASN A 4 8.20 0.53 9.43
N SER A 5 7.78 1.78 9.61
CA SER A 5 6.84 2.47 8.72
C SER A 5 7.29 2.44 7.25
N LEU A 6 8.57 2.17 6.99
CA LEU A 6 9.16 2.04 5.67
C LEU A 6 8.58 0.90 4.81
N PHE A 7 8.18 -0.24 5.39
CA PHE A 7 7.76 -1.41 4.63
C PHE A 7 6.37 -1.89 5.03
N CYS A 8 5.51 -2.15 4.04
CA CYS A 8 4.17 -2.70 4.29
C CYS A 8 3.95 -3.97 3.48
N PRO A 9 3.25 -4.96 4.04
CA PRO A 9 2.87 -6.15 3.30
C PRO A 9 1.87 -5.76 2.20
N GLY A 10 2.04 -6.35 1.02
CA GLY A 10 1.02 -6.33 -0.02
C GLY A 10 -0.22 -7.12 0.39
N THR A 11 -1.27 -7.04 -0.43
CA THR A 11 -2.48 -7.86 -0.28
C THR A 11 -2.56 -8.89 -1.40
N GLU A 12 -3.32 -9.96 -1.15
CA GLU A 12 -3.65 -11.00 -2.15
C GLU A 12 -5.18 -11.26 -2.17
N ASN A 13 -5.96 -10.19 -2.03
CA ASN A 13 -7.42 -10.27 -1.86
C ASN A 13 -8.18 -10.42 -3.18
N LYS A 14 -7.50 -10.40 -4.34
CA LYS A 14 -8.12 -10.51 -5.67
C LYS A 14 -9.24 -9.46 -5.85
N LEU A 15 -10.50 -9.89 -5.88
CA LEU A 15 -11.71 -9.06 -6.06
C LEU A 15 -12.69 -9.18 -4.89
N SER A 16 -12.25 -9.68 -3.73
CA SER A 16 -13.10 -9.79 -2.54
C SER A 16 -13.40 -8.39 -2.00
N THR A 17 -14.46 -7.77 -2.51
CA THR A 17 -15.00 -6.52 -1.99
C THR A 17 -15.57 -6.75 -0.60
N LEU A 18 -15.03 -6.06 0.40
CA LEU A 18 -15.77 -5.83 1.63
C LEU A 18 -17.03 -5.04 1.22
N SER A 19 -18.17 -5.40 1.78
CA SER A 19 -19.48 -4.87 1.41
C SER A 19 -19.62 -3.35 1.64
N ASP A 20 -18.72 -2.75 2.43
CA ASP A 20 -18.72 -1.34 2.81
C ASP A 20 -17.49 -0.59 2.24
N LEU A 21 -17.74 0.30 1.28
CA LEU A 21 -16.70 1.06 0.55
C LEU A 21 -15.92 2.03 1.46
N ASP A 22 -16.56 2.57 2.50
CA ASP A 22 -15.93 3.47 3.46
C ASP A 22 -14.93 2.73 4.36
N GLN A 23 -15.29 1.54 4.82
CA GLN A 23 -14.40 0.66 5.57
C GLN A 23 -13.24 0.17 4.70
N GLN A 24 -13.46 -0.10 3.42
CA GLN A 24 -12.38 -0.43 2.49
C GLN A 24 -11.38 0.71 2.38
N TYR A 25 -11.85 1.93 2.13
CA TYR A 25 -10.98 3.10 2.03
C TYR A 25 -10.20 3.35 3.32
N ARG A 26 -10.85 3.26 4.49
CA ARG A 26 -10.19 3.42 5.80
C ARG A 26 -9.13 2.35 6.03
N THR A 27 -9.40 1.11 5.64
CA THR A 27 -8.46 -0.01 5.74
C THR A 27 -7.26 0.21 4.84
N LEU A 28 -7.50 0.54 3.56
CA LEU A 28 -6.46 0.86 2.59
C LEU A 28 -5.57 2.02 3.08
N LYS A 29 -6.20 3.11 3.55
CA LYS A 29 -5.49 4.25 4.09
C LYS A 29 -4.63 3.85 5.28
N LYS A 30 -5.21 3.20 6.30
CA LYS A 30 -4.47 2.79 7.49
C LYS A 30 -3.31 1.83 7.17
N HIS A 31 -3.45 1.00 6.15
CA HIS A 31 -2.46 -0.01 5.79
C HIS A 31 -1.27 0.56 5.04
N TYR A 32 -1.48 1.59 4.22
CA TYR A 32 -0.44 2.18 3.38
C TYR A 32 -0.06 3.62 3.76
N GLU A 33 -0.73 4.23 4.73
CA GLU A 33 -0.36 5.54 5.26
C GLU A 33 1.02 5.45 5.93
N ASN A 34 1.94 6.29 5.42
CA ASN A 34 3.37 6.30 5.76
C ASN A 34 4.19 5.13 5.22
N CYS A 35 3.66 4.35 4.26
CA CYS A 35 4.38 3.26 3.62
C CYS A 35 5.33 3.74 2.52
N GLU A 36 6.61 3.39 2.60
CA GLU A 36 7.58 3.72 1.54
C GLU A 36 7.77 2.59 0.52
N VAL A 37 7.68 1.33 0.94
CA VAL A 37 7.89 0.16 0.07
C VAL A 37 6.85 -0.92 0.36
N VAL A 38 6.08 -1.29 -0.65
CA VAL A 38 5.14 -2.41 -0.57
C VAL A 38 5.85 -3.71 -0.92
N MET A 39 5.85 -4.65 0.00
CA MET A 39 6.39 -5.99 -0.18
C MET A 39 5.25 -6.92 -0.65
N GLY A 40 5.03 -6.96 -1.96
CA GLY A 40 3.96 -7.72 -2.61
C GLY A 40 3.14 -6.84 -3.56
N ASN A 41 1.87 -7.19 -3.76
CA ASN A 41 0.98 -6.44 -4.63
C ASN A 41 0.25 -5.32 -3.87
N LEU A 42 0.18 -4.14 -4.47
CA LEU A 42 -0.70 -3.05 -4.03
C LEU A 42 -2.02 -3.18 -4.79
N GLU A 43 -3.05 -3.73 -4.15
CA GLU A 43 -4.39 -3.86 -4.75
C GLU A 43 -5.30 -2.73 -4.27
N ILE A 44 -5.71 -1.85 -5.18
CA ILE A 44 -6.68 -0.78 -4.90
C ILE A 44 -7.98 -1.14 -5.62
N THR A 45 -8.96 -1.66 -4.89
CA THR A 45 -10.26 -2.08 -5.42
C THR A 45 -11.38 -1.29 -4.77
N SER A 46 -12.44 -1.01 -5.54
CA SER A 46 -13.71 -0.44 -5.05
C SER A 46 -13.55 0.81 -4.17
N ILE A 47 -12.72 1.75 -4.61
CA ILE A 47 -12.59 3.07 -4.01
C ILE A 47 -13.39 4.09 -4.83
N ASP A 48 -14.18 4.92 -4.15
CA ASP A 48 -14.91 6.02 -4.78
C ASP A 48 -13.96 7.05 -5.41
N ARG A 49 -14.35 7.62 -6.56
CA ARG A 49 -13.51 8.56 -7.33
C ARG A 49 -13.15 9.83 -6.56
N ASN A 50 -13.93 10.21 -5.56
CA ASN A 50 -13.74 11.42 -4.78
C ASN A 50 -12.85 11.22 -3.55
N ARG A 51 -12.22 10.04 -3.40
CA ARG A 51 -11.38 9.70 -2.24
C ARG A 51 -9.92 10.08 -2.48
N ASN A 52 -9.26 10.59 -1.44
CA ASN A 52 -7.88 11.05 -1.52
C ASN A 52 -6.91 9.87 -1.37
N LEU A 53 -6.21 9.52 -2.44
CA LEU A 53 -5.18 8.48 -2.45
C LEU A 53 -3.76 9.02 -2.28
N SER A 54 -3.58 10.29 -1.86
CA SER A 54 -2.26 10.92 -1.74
C SER A 54 -1.36 10.27 -0.68
N PHE A 55 -1.93 9.44 0.20
CA PHE A 55 -1.19 8.64 1.18
C PHE A 55 -0.38 7.50 0.53
N LEU A 56 -0.69 7.10 -0.71
CA LEU A 56 0.03 6.06 -1.46
C LEU A 56 1.33 6.55 -2.12
N LYS A 57 1.92 7.65 -1.63
CA LYS A 57 3.21 8.14 -2.14
C LYS A 57 4.34 7.18 -1.71
N VAL A 58 4.51 6.12 -2.50
CA VAL A 58 5.62 5.16 -2.41
C VAL A 58 6.92 5.91 -2.75
N SER A 59 7.65 6.33 -1.73
CA SER A 59 8.99 6.89 -1.89
C SER A 59 9.97 5.72 -1.93
N VAL A 60 10.39 5.29 -3.12
CA VAL A 60 11.51 4.35 -3.20
C VAL A 60 12.78 5.17 -3.41
N PRO A 61 13.73 5.23 -2.45
CA PRO A 61 15.06 5.71 -2.76
C PRO A 61 15.69 4.71 -3.75
N LEU A 62 15.90 5.16 -4.99
CA LEU A 62 16.48 4.40 -6.12
C LEU A 62 17.74 3.60 -5.74
N ILE A 63 18.50 4.08 -4.75
CA ILE A 63 19.76 3.49 -4.28
C ILE A 63 19.56 2.11 -3.62
N THR A 64 18.42 1.85 -2.96
CA THR A 64 18.16 0.56 -2.27
C THR A 64 17.64 -0.50 -3.24
N ALA A 65 16.86 -0.11 -4.27
CA ALA A 65 16.42 -1.02 -5.32
C ALA A 65 17.61 -1.54 -6.16
N LEU A 66 18.55 -0.64 -6.51
CA LEU A 66 19.73 -0.98 -7.30
C LEU A 66 20.70 -1.93 -6.57
N ARG A 67 20.88 -1.79 -5.25
CA ARG A 67 21.76 -2.69 -4.48
C ARG A 67 21.25 -4.13 -4.40
N ARG A 68 19.94 -4.35 -4.54
CA ARG A 68 19.29 -5.68 -4.53
C ARG A 68 19.13 -6.31 -5.93
N TRP A 69 19.22 -5.52 -7.00
CA TRP A 69 19.18 -5.98 -8.40
C TRP A 69 20.55 -6.11 -9.07
N GLY A 70 21.62 -5.60 -8.44
CA GLY A 70 23.01 -5.73 -8.89
C GLY A 70 23.80 -6.88 -8.25
N LYS A 71 23.12 -7.82 -7.57
CA LYS A 71 23.68 -9.07 -7.06
C LYS A 71 22.97 -10.24 -7.68
#